data_AF-A0A7W1GEX9-F1
#
_entry.id   AF-A0A7W1GEX9-F1
#
_cell.length_a   1.000
_cell.length_b   1.000
_cell.length_c   1.000
_cell.angle_alpha   90.00
_cell.angle_beta   90.00
_cell.angle_gamma   90.00
#
_symmetry.space_group_name_H-M   'P 1'
#
loop_
_entity.id
_entity.type
_entity.pdbx_description
1 polymer ?
#
loop_
_entity_poly.entity_id
_entity_poly.type
_entity_poly.pdbx_seq_one_letter_code
_entity_poly.pdbx_strand_id
1 'polypeptide(L)'
;MKNEQASNTSTRRGGRMKFTFAALAVSFLLLVFAVIYASWQSSRASEANLPVPAMEQIALALRTFHHQTGRFPSDFRELNERVWRRARTQQISPDGKTLTAAQSNYFYTFHAITPANPTRADTPPKAAIWGAPVGERASESATYFWYVTPQKIEGWMGPALTRETVAVTGAVPSEQQLALLTMTRQTTNGVSLTAPKTSGISSFLPF
;
A
#
# COMPACT_ATOMS: atom_id res chain seq x y z
N MET A 1 -24.96 -90.55 24.65
CA MET A 1 -25.02 -89.87 23.35
C MET A 1 -24.61 -88.43 23.58
N LYS A 2 -23.44 -88.04 23.06
CA LYS A 2 -22.66 -86.87 23.48
C LYS A 2 -22.45 -86.01 22.23
N ASN A 3 -23.11 -84.86 22.14
CA ASN A 3 -22.92 -83.90 21.05
C ASN A 3 -22.49 -82.55 21.65
N GLU A 4 -21.18 -82.42 21.87
CA GLU A 4 -20.52 -81.13 22.15
C GLU A 4 -20.38 -80.37 20.83
N GLN A 5 -21.15 -79.30 20.65
CA GLN A 5 -20.92 -78.32 19.59
C GLN A 5 -19.89 -77.29 20.08
N ALA A 6 -18.66 -77.42 19.61
CA ALA A 6 -17.63 -76.40 19.79
C ALA A 6 -17.85 -75.24 18.80
N SER A 7 -18.39 -74.12 19.28
CA SER A 7 -18.48 -72.87 18.54
C SER A 7 -17.09 -72.20 18.47
N ASN A 8 -16.40 -72.39 17.35
CA ASN A 8 -15.10 -71.78 17.10
C ASN A 8 -15.26 -70.40 16.44
N THR A 9 -15.55 -69.36 17.23
CA THR A 9 -15.48 -67.97 16.77
C THR A 9 -14.02 -67.51 16.77
N SER A 10 -13.36 -67.70 15.62
CA SER A 10 -12.06 -67.09 15.36
C SER A 10 -12.20 -65.58 15.17
N THR A 11 -12.00 -64.82 16.25
CA THR A 11 -11.81 -63.36 16.17
C THR A 11 -10.54 -63.07 15.36
N ARG A 12 -10.73 -62.71 14.09
CA ARG A 12 -9.71 -62.23 13.14
C ARG A 12 -9.14 -60.89 13.65
N ARG A 13 -8.20 -60.96 14.59
CA ARG A 13 -7.55 -59.83 15.28
C ARG A 13 -6.47 -59.11 14.45
N GLY A 14 -6.23 -59.53 13.21
CA GLY A 14 -5.15 -59.00 12.35
C GLY A 14 -5.49 -57.81 11.45
N GLY A 15 -6.76 -57.37 11.39
CA GLY A 15 -7.21 -56.25 10.53
C GLY A 15 -7.29 -54.89 11.22
N ARG A 16 -7.29 -54.85 12.56
CA ARG A 16 -7.57 -53.62 13.33
C ARG A 16 -6.39 -52.64 13.37
N MET A 17 -5.15 -53.12 13.47
CA MET A 17 -3.99 -52.22 13.52
C MET A 17 -3.78 -51.45 12.22
N LYS A 18 -4.01 -52.08 11.06
CA LYS A 18 -3.88 -51.42 9.74
C LYS A 18 -4.86 -50.26 9.57
N PHE A 19 -6.07 -50.39 10.13
CA PHE A 19 -7.07 -49.32 10.11
C PHE A 19 -6.67 -48.15 11.02
N THR A 20 -6.12 -48.42 12.20
CA THR A 20 -5.62 -47.38 13.11
C THR A 20 -4.45 -46.62 12.49
N PHE A 21 -3.51 -47.31 11.83
CA PHE A 21 -2.41 -46.64 11.11
C PHE A 21 -2.90 -45.80 9.93
N ALA A 22 -3.90 -46.30 9.18
CA ALA A 22 -4.52 -45.52 8.10
C ALA A 22 -5.22 -44.26 8.65
N ALA A 23 -5.99 -44.38 9.72
CA ALA A 23 -6.64 -43.24 10.37
C ALA A 23 -5.63 -42.22 10.93
N LEU A 24 -4.50 -42.70 11.48
CA LEU A 24 -3.43 -41.85 12.00
C LEU A 24 -2.70 -41.12 10.87
N ALA A 25 -2.41 -41.80 9.76
CA ALA A 25 -1.79 -41.18 8.59
C ALA A 25 -2.69 -40.09 7.97
N VAL A 26 -3.99 -40.35 7.86
CA VAL A 26 -4.96 -39.35 7.38
C VAL A 26 -5.05 -38.16 8.33
N SER A 27 -5.10 -38.41 9.64
CA SER A 27 -5.13 -37.34 10.65
C SER A 27 -3.87 -36.48 10.60
N PHE A 28 -2.70 -37.11 10.42
CA PHE A 28 -1.43 -36.41 10.28
C PHE A 28 -1.40 -35.57 8.99
N LEU A 29 -1.86 -36.11 7.86
CA LEU A 29 -1.96 -35.35 6.62
C LEU A 29 -2.86 -34.12 6.76
N LEU A 30 -4.05 -34.29 7.36
CA LEU A 30 -4.96 -33.16 7.62
C LEU A 30 -4.31 -32.10 8.50
N LEU A 31 -3.56 -32.49 9.53
CA LEU A 31 -2.82 -31.56 10.38
C LEU A 31 -1.76 -30.79 9.57
N VAL A 32 -0.98 -31.48 8.74
CA VAL A 32 0.03 -30.84 7.89
C VAL A 32 -0.62 -29.84 6.92
N PHE A 33 -1.72 -30.23 6.27
CA PHE A 33 -2.46 -29.32 5.39
C PHE A 33 -3.02 -28.11 6.14
N ALA A 34 -3.58 -28.31 7.34
CA ALA A 34 -4.09 -27.22 8.16
C ALA A 34 -2.97 -26.24 8.58
N VAL A 35 -1.80 -26.74 8.95
CA VAL A 35 -0.64 -25.90 9.33
C VAL A 35 -0.13 -25.11 8.13
N ILE A 36 0.03 -25.75 6.97
CA ILE A 36 0.47 -25.06 5.74
C ILE A 36 -0.55 -23.98 5.36
N TYR A 37 -1.85 -24.30 5.40
CA TYR A 37 -2.91 -23.36 5.09
C TYR A 37 -2.96 -22.19 6.06
N ALA A 38 -2.86 -22.45 7.37
CA ALA A 38 -2.84 -21.41 8.40
C ALA A 38 -1.62 -20.48 8.25
N SER A 39 -0.44 -21.04 7.96
CA SER A 39 0.80 -20.27 7.71
C SER A 39 0.71 -19.41 6.45
N TRP A 40 0.12 -19.96 5.38
CA TRP A 40 -0.09 -19.20 4.15
C TRP A 40 -1.11 -18.07 4.34
N GLN A 41 -2.19 -18.34 5.08
CA GLN A 41 -3.22 -17.35 5.39
C GLN A 41 -2.70 -16.25 6.30
N SER A 42 -1.89 -16.57 7.32
CA SER A 42 -1.26 -15.56 8.19
C SER A 42 -0.23 -14.72 7.44
N SER A 43 0.51 -15.31 6.50
CA SER A 43 1.43 -14.58 5.63
C SER A 43 0.68 -13.58 4.74
N ARG A 44 -0.44 -14.00 4.12
CA ARG A 44 -1.28 -13.08 3.33
C ARG A 44 -1.89 -11.96 4.15
N ALA A 45 -2.34 -12.25 5.37
CA ALA A 45 -2.86 -11.23 6.28
C ALA A 45 -1.74 -10.25 6.69
N SER A 46 -0.52 -10.74 6.88
CA SER A 46 0.64 -9.91 7.22
C SER A 46 1.09 -9.01 6.07
N GLU A 47 1.02 -9.52 4.82
CA GLU A 47 1.32 -8.76 3.61
C GLU A 47 0.27 -7.67 3.32
N ALA A 48 -1.01 -7.96 3.56
CA ALA A 48 -2.09 -6.99 3.35
C ALA A 48 -1.99 -5.77 4.28
N ASN A 49 -1.35 -5.92 5.43
CA ASN A 49 -1.16 -4.86 6.43
C ASN A 49 0.17 -4.12 6.24
N LEU A 50 1.02 -4.52 5.29
CA LEU A 50 2.25 -3.79 5.01
C LEU A 50 1.90 -2.47 4.29
N PRO A 51 2.32 -1.33 4.83
CA PRO A 51 2.15 -0.05 4.16
C PRO A 51 3.03 0.01 2.91
N VAL A 52 2.38 0.10 1.73
CA VAL A 52 3.05 0.22 0.43
C VAL A 52 2.84 1.63 -0.13
N PRO A 53 3.93 2.39 -0.36
CA PRO A 53 3.80 3.78 -0.76
C PRO A 53 3.46 3.93 -2.27
N ALA A 54 2.26 4.42 -2.61
CA ALA A 54 1.79 4.62 -4.00
C ALA A 54 2.25 5.95 -4.64
N MET A 55 3.52 6.29 -4.44
CA MET A 55 4.05 7.66 -4.58
C MET A 55 4.28 8.07 -6.01
N GLU A 56 4.90 7.17 -6.77
CA GLU A 56 5.20 7.38 -8.18
C GLU A 56 3.92 7.61 -8.99
N GLN A 57 2.85 6.88 -8.65
CA GLN A 57 1.56 7.03 -9.32
C GLN A 57 0.93 8.40 -9.07
N ILE A 58 0.99 8.90 -7.83
CA ILE A 58 0.44 10.22 -7.48
C ILE A 58 1.28 11.33 -8.14
N ALA A 59 2.61 11.25 -8.05
CA ALA A 59 3.50 12.22 -8.66
C ALA A 59 3.34 12.25 -10.20
N LEU A 60 3.21 11.08 -10.83
CA LEU A 60 2.93 10.95 -12.26
C LEU A 60 1.59 11.59 -12.61
N ALA A 61 0.53 11.27 -11.86
CA ALA A 61 -0.80 11.84 -12.09
C ALA A 61 -0.80 13.37 -12.00
N LEU A 62 -0.10 13.94 -11.02
CA LEU A 62 0.04 15.39 -10.88
C LEU A 62 0.81 16.03 -12.04
N ARG A 63 1.87 15.38 -12.52
CA ARG A 63 2.59 15.84 -13.72
C ARG A 63 1.71 15.73 -14.96
N THR A 64 0.99 14.64 -15.15
CA THR A 64 0.04 14.48 -16.26
C THR A 64 -1.03 15.58 -16.22
N PHE A 65 -1.57 15.88 -15.05
CA PHE A 65 -2.51 16.99 -14.88
C PHE A 65 -1.89 18.33 -15.29
N HIS A 66 -0.66 18.60 -14.84
CA HIS A 66 0.07 19.81 -15.21
C HIS A 66 0.33 19.90 -16.71
N HIS A 67 0.72 18.79 -17.36
CA HIS A 67 0.92 18.75 -18.81
C HIS A 67 -0.38 19.02 -19.59
N GLN A 68 -1.53 18.58 -19.08
CA GLN A 68 -2.82 18.78 -19.74
C GLN A 68 -3.38 20.19 -19.53
N THR A 69 -3.09 20.84 -18.41
CA THR A 69 -3.81 22.06 -17.97
C THR A 69 -2.91 23.29 -17.81
N GLY A 70 -1.59 23.10 -17.83
CA GLY A 70 -0.60 24.15 -17.56
C GLY A 70 -0.52 24.57 -16.09
N ARG A 71 -1.21 23.89 -15.17
CA ARG A 71 -1.19 24.18 -13.73
C ARG A 71 -1.31 22.92 -12.88
N PHE A 72 -0.95 23.01 -11.61
CA PHE A 72 -1.27 21.95 -10.66
C PHE A 72 -2.76 22.01 -10.25
N PRO A 73 -3.36 20.87 -9.85
CA PRO A 73 -4.74 20.85 -9.37
C PRO A 73 -4.84 21.61 -8.04
N SER A 74 -6.02 22.14 -7.71
CA SER A 74 -6.24 22.77 -6.39
C SER A 74 -6.32 21.75 -5.26
N ASP A 75 -6.80 20.55 -5.56
CA ASP A 75 -7.06 19.46 -4.63
C ASP A 75 -7.03 18.09 -5.33
N PHE A 76 -7.18 16.99 -4.57
CA PHE A 76 -7.25 15.65 -5.14
C PHE A 76 -8.56 15.38 -5.91
N ARG A 77 -9.63 16.16 -5.70
CA ARG A 77 -10.89 15.96 -6.43
C ARG A 77 -10.73 16.34 -7.89
N GLU A 78 -10.09 17.47 -8.14
CA GLU A 78 -9.81 17.92 -9.49
C GLU A 78 -8.91 16.92 -10.24
N LEU A 79 -7.91 16.38 -9.54
CA LEU A 79 -7.06 15.31 -10.07
C LEU A 79 -7.88 14.04 -10.35
N ASN A 80 -8.79 13.67 -9.44
CA ASN A 80 -9.63 12.50 -9.56
C ASN A 80 -10.60 12.61 -10.73
N GLU A 81 -11.16 13.78 -11.00
CA GLU A 81 -12.08 13.99 -12.12
C GLU A 81 -11.38 13.89 -13.47
N ARG A 82 -10.19 14.50 -13.62
CA ARG A 82 -9.52 14.58 -14.91
C ARG A 82 -8.58 13.41 -15.22
N VAL A 83 -7.79 12.98 -14.23
CA VAL A 83 -6.76 11.95 -14.45
C VAL A 83 -7.24 10.58 -14.02
N TRP A 84 -7.84 10.46 -12.83
CA TRP A 84 -8.30 9.16 -12.31
C TRP A 84 -9.73 8.80 -12.69
N ARG A 85 -10.44 9.64 -13.46
CA ARG A 85 -11.81 9.39 -13.94
C ARG A 85 -12.78 8.92 -12.84
N ARG A 86 -12.74 9.58 -11.70
CA ARG A 86 -13.55 9.32 -10.50
C ARG A 86 -13.29 7.98 -9.78
N ALA A 87 -12.23 7.25 -10.14
CA ALA A 87 -11.90 5.97 -9.51
C ALA A 87 -11.61 6.08 -8.00
N ARG A 88 -11.15 7.24 -7.51
CA ARG A 88 -10.72 7.43 -6.11
C ARG A 88 -11.67 8.29 -5.28
N THR A 89 -12.91 8.45 -5.72
CA THR A 89 -13.88 9.37 -5.08
C THR A 89 -14.13 9.04 -3.60
N GLN A 90 -14.19 7.76 -3.24
CA GLN A 90 -14.43 7.31 -1.86
C GLN A 90 -13.20 7.45 -0.95
N GLN A 91 -12.01 7.56 -1.53
CA GLN A 91 -10.74 7.68 -0.81
C GLN A 91 -10.40 9.14 -0.48
N ILE A 92 -11.08 10.09 -1.13
CA ILE A 92 -10.83 11.52 -0.98
C ILE A 92 -11.72 12.08 0.13
N SER A 93 -11.10 12.79 1.04
CA SER A 93 -11.78 13.42 2.17
C SER A 93 -12.74 14.56 1.74
N PRO A 94 -13.71 14.95 2.57
CA PRO A 94 -14.64 16.06 2.30
C PRO A 94 -13.96 17.42 2.04
N ASP A 95 -12.73 17.61 2.48
CA ASP A 95 -11.91 18.81 2.22
C ASP A 95 -11.18 18.76 0.86
N GLY A 96 -11.14 17.60 0.19
CA GLY A 96 -10.46 17.39 -1.10
C GLY A 96 -8.93 17.38 -1.03
N LYS A 97 -8.32 17.90 0.04
CA LYS A 97 -6.85 18.00 0.19
C LYS A 97 -6.20 16.69 0.61
N THR A 98 -7.03 15.73 0.99
CA THR A 98 -6.59 14.53 1.68
C THR A 98 -7.07 13.29 0.94
N LEU A 99 -6.18 12.31 0.76
CA LEU A 99 -6.46 11.02 0.14
C LEU A 99 -6.04 9.90 1.10
N THR A 100 -6.96 9.02 1.46
CA THR A 100 -6.71 7.85 2.32
C THR A 100 -6.78 6.60 1.47
N ALA A 101 -5.62 6.01 1.17
CA ALA A 101 -5.51 4.80 0.39
C ALA A 101 -5.54 3.59 1.33
N ALA A 102 -6.75 3.09 1.61
CA ALA A 102 -6.97 2.02 2.58
C ALA A 102 -6.21 0.74 2.23
N GLN A 103 -6.12 0.35 0.96
CA GLN A 103 -5.39 -0.87 0.58
C GLN A 103 -3.87 -0.71 0.63
N SER A 104 -3.37 0.52 0.54
CA SER A 104 -1.94 0.78 0.62
C SER A 104 -1.50 1.14 2.04
N ASN A 105 -2.43 1.27 2.99
CA ASN A 105 -2.19 1.72 4.36
C ASN A 105 -1.38 3.02 4.42
N TYR A 106 -1.66 3.94 3.50
CA TYR A 106 -1.04 5.27 3.47
C TYR A 106 -2.08 6.38 3.46
N PHE A 107 -1.69 7.46 4.11
CA PHE A 107 -2.40 8.71 4.19
C PHE A 107 -1.65 9.80 3.43
N TYR A 108 -2.37 10.55 2.61
CA TYR A 108 -1.81 11.56 1.74
C TYR A 108 -2.44 12.92 1.97
N THR A 109 -1.61 13.96 2.06
CA THR A 109 -2.09 15.34 2.01
C THR A 109 -1.43 16.08 0.87
N PHE A 110 -2.23 16.88 0.17
CA PHE A 110 -1.82 17.66 -0.98
C PHE A 110 -1.95 19.15 -0.72
N HIS A 111 -0.97 19.91 -1.19
CA HIS A 111 -1.00 21.35 -1.19
C HIS A 111 -0.36 21.92 -2.46
N ALA A 112 -1.14 22.66 -3.24
CA ALA A 112 -0.62 23.39 -4.39
C ALA A 112 0.07 24.68 -3.94
N ILE A 113 1.27 24.91 -4.46
CA ILE A 113 2.05 26.14 -4.28
C ILE A 113 2.09 26.84 -5.63
N THR A 114 1.09 27.68 -5.88
CA THR A 114 1.03 28.53 -7.06
C THR A 114 1.62 29.90 -6.72
N PRO A 115 2.67 30.36 -7.42
CA PRO A 115 3.21 31.70 -7.18
C PRO A 115 2.16 32.76 -7.53
N ALA A 116 2.09 33.82 -6.71
CA ALA A 116 1.11 34.91 -6.87
C ALA A 116 1.25 35.67 -8.20
N ASN A 117 2.44 35.63 -8.83
CA ASN A 117 2.67 36.22 -10.14
C ASN A 117 3.46 35.25 -11.04
N PRO A 118 2.80 34.47 -11.90
CA PRO A 118 3.45 33.41 -12.69
C PRO A 118 4.43 33.95 -13.73
N THR A 119 4.33 35.23 -14.13
CA THR A 119 5.23 35.84 -15.13
C THR A 119 6.47 36.50 -14.53
N ARG A 120 6.51 36.71 -13.20
CA ARG A 120 7.62 37.37 -12.50
C ARG A 120 8.24 36.51 -11.38
N ALA A 121 7.70 35.33 -11.13
CA ALA A 121 8.13 34.49 -10.03
C ALA A 121 9.42 33.74 -10.39
N ASP A 122 10.47 33.99 -9.61
CA ASP A 122 11.71 33.21 -9.62
C ASP A 122 11.50 31.73 -9.24
N THR A 123 10.31 31.38 -8.73
CA THR A 123 9.98 30.02 -8.30
C THR A 123 8.91 29.42 -9.21
N PRO A 124 9.17 28.27 -9.86
CA PRO A 124 8.16 27.59 -10.67
C PRO A 124 7.00 27.10 -9.79
N PRO A 125 5.79 26.91 -10.34
CA PRO A 125 4.70 26.28 -9.60
C PRO A 125 5.13 24.90 -9.10
N LYS A 126 4.77 24.58 -7.85
CA LYS A 126 5.11 23.30 -7.23
C LYS A 126 3.89 22.73 -6.51
N ALA A 127 3.85 21.42 -6.35
CA ALA A 127 2.89 20.74 -5.49
C ALA A 127 3.65 20.06 -4.34
N ALA A 128 3.20 20.29 -3.12
CA ALA A 128 3.70 19.62 -1.92
C ALA A 128 2.80 18.43 -1.60
N ILE A 129 3.41 17.28 -1.28
CA ILE A 129 2.68 16.06 -0.94
C ILE A 129 3.35 15.42 0.27
N TRP A 130 2.55 15.10 1.27
CA TRP A 130 2.95 14.19 2.33
C TRP A 130 2.37 12.80 2.08
N GLY A 131 3.15 11.78 2.41
CA GLY A 131 2.71 10.39 2.47
C GLY A 131 3.13 9.80 3.82
N ALA A 132 2.17 9.64 4.72
CA ALA A 132 2.40 9.06 6.05
C ALA A 132 1.77 7.66 6.14
N PRO A 133 2.47 6.67 6.71
CA PRO A 133 1.90 5.34 6.90
C PRO A 133 0.79 5.38 7.96
N VAL A 134 -0.22 4.52 7.78
CA VAL A 134 -1.33 4.34 8.72
C VAL A 134 -1.58 2.85 8.97
N GLY A 135 -2.37 2.53 9.99
CA GLY A 135 -2.68 1.14 10.37
C GLY A 135 -1.73 0.57 11.43
N GLU A 136 -1.93 -0.70 11.76
CA GLU A 136 -1.24 -1.36 12.89
C GLU A 136 0.27 -1.46 12.71
N ARG A 137 0.74 -1.55 11.46
CA ARG A 137 2.16 -1.68 11.11
C ARG A 137 2.77 -0.36 10.60
N ALA A 138 2.14 0.78 10.91
CA ALA A 138 2.63 2.08 10.45
C ALA A 138 4.08 2.37 10.89
N SER A 139 4.48 1.91 12.07
CA SER A 139 5.83 2.05 12.62
C SER A 139 6.92 1.33 11.80
N GLU A 140 6.55 0.39 10.94
CA GLU A 140 7.49 -0.35 10.09
C GLU A 140 7.77 0.35 8.76
N SER A 141 7.09 1.46 8.46
CA SER A 141 7.26 2.21 7.21
C SER A 141 7.92 3.56 7.41
N ALA A 142 8.30 4.17 6.29
CA ALA A 142 8.82 5.52 6.26
C ALA A 142 7.70 6.53 5.98
N THR A 143 7.85 7.73 6.53
CA THR A 143 7.10 8.89 6.04
C THR A 143 7.87 9.52 4.90
N TYR A 144 7.12 10.01 3.94
CA TYR A 144 7.67 10.68 2.79
C TYR A 144 7.07 12.06 2.60
N PHE A 145 7.88 12.94 2.04
CA PHE A 145 7.48 14.27 1.64
C PHE A 145 8.04 14.57 0.25
N TRP A 146 7.25 15.17 -0.63
CA TRP A 146 7.69 15.55 -1.98
C TRP A 146 7.30 16.95 -2.37
N TYR A 147 8.20 17.58 -3.12
CA TYR A 147 7.87 18.67 -4.02
C TYR A 147 7.86 18.16 -5.46
N VAL A 148 6.68 18.17 -6.07
CA VAL A 148 6.49 17.87 -7.49
C VAL A 148 6.48 19.17 -8.27
N THR A 149 7.42 19.30 -9.20
CA THR A 149 7.43 20.36 -10.21
C THR A 149 7.22 19.73 -11.59
N PRO A 150 6.94 20.51 -12.65
CA PRO A 150 6.76 19.95 -13.99
C PRO A 150 8.01 19.22 -14.51
N GLN A 151 9.19 19.66 -14.07
CA GLN A 151 10.50 19.21 -14.54
C GLN A 151 11.14 18.15 -13.64
N LYS A 152 11.03 18.34 -12.32
CA LYS A 152 11.69 17.50 -11.31
C LYS A 152 10.77 17.15 -10.15
N ILE A 153 11.03 16.00 -9.54
CA ILE A 153 10.45 15.58 -8.26
C ILE A 153 11.59 15.62 -7.25
N GLU A 154 11.38 16.35 -6.16
CA GLU A 154 12.30 16.38 -5.02
C GLU A 154 11.61 15.66 -3.87
N GLY A 155 12.28 14.70 -3.25
CA GLY A 155 11.72 13.86 -2.20
C GLY A 155 12.54 13.88 -0.94
N TRP A 156 11.88 13.63 0.18
CA TRP A 156 12.45 13.40 1.49
C TRP A 156 11.82 12.14 2.08
N MET A 157 12.63 11.37 2.80
CA MET A 157 12.21 10.15 3.48
C MET A 157 12.70 10.20 4.91
N GLY A 158 11.83 9.84 5.86
CA GLY A 158 12.14 9.84 7.28
C GLY A 158 11.40 8.74 8.03
N PRO A 159 11.43 8.77 9.37
CA PRO A 159 10.75 7.78 10.21
C PRO A 159 9.22 7.80 9.99
N ALA A 160 8.54 6.77 10.50
CA ALA A 160 7.09 6.75 10.59
C ALA A 160 6.61 7.94 11.45
N LEU A 161 5.90 8.87 10.83
CA LEU A 161 5.28 10.03 11.46
C LEU A 161 3.78 9.79 11.48
N THR A 162 3.15 10.25 12.56
CA THR A 162 1.70 10.17 12.68
C THR A 162 1.02 11.30 11.90
N ARG A 163 -0.28 11.13 11.64
CA ARG A 163 -1.10 12.13 10.94
C ARG A 163 -1.09 13.49 11.66
N GLU A 164 -1.10 13.45 12.98
CA GLU A 164 -1.08 14.64 13.83
C GLU A 164 0.25 15.38 13.70
N THR A 165 1.36 14.64 13.66
CA THR A 165 2.70 15.21 13.49
C THR A 165 2.83 15.92 12.14
N VAL A 166 2.33 15.29 11.07
CA VAL A 166 2.28 15.88 9.73
C VAL A 166 1.40 17.13 9.71
N ALA A 167 0.24 17.09 10.37
CA ALA A 167 -0.67 18.24 10.46
C ALA A 167 -0.05 19.43 11.20
N VAL A 168 0.68 19.19 12.29
CA VAL A 168 1.36 20.24 13.09
C VAL A 168 2.53 20.86 12.34
N THR A 169 3.29 20.06 11.58
CA THR A 169 4.42 20.56 10.78
C THR A 169 3.96 21.53 9.69
N GLY A 170 2.72 21.37 9.22
CA GLY A 170 2.12 22.18 8.18
C GLY A 170 2.30 21.58 6.79
N ALA A 171 1.50 22.08 5.85
CA ALA A 171 1.41 21.52 4.51
C ALA A 171 2.68 21.72 3.65
N VAL A 172 3.47 22.75 3.96
CA VAL A 172 4.67 23.15 3.21
C VAL A 172 5.80 23.39 4.21
N PRO A 173 6.47 22.33 4.70
CA PRO A 173 7.58 22.46 5.64
C PRO A 173 8.82 23.07 4.99
N SER A 174 9.59 23.81 5.78
CA SER A 174 10.95 24.22 5.40
C SER A 174 11.92 23.04 5.48
N GLU A 175 13.06 23.11 4.78
CA GLU A 175 14.08 22.06 4.86
C GLU A 175 14.61 21.86 6.30
N GLN A 176 14.64 22.93 7.11
CA GLN A 176 15.01 22.85 8.52
C GLN A 176 13.98 22.06 9.33
N GLN A 177 12.68 22.26 9.09
CA GLN A 177 11.62 21.50 9.73
C GLN A 177 11.67 20.02 9.34
N LEU A 178 11.95 19.72 8.06
CA LEU A 178 12.16 18.35 7.59
C LEU A 178 13.37 17.70 8.27
N ALA A 179 14.47 18.43 8.43
CA ALA A 179 15.66 17.94 9.12
C ALA A 179 15.40 17.66 10.62
N LEU A 180 14.60 18.50 11.30
CA LEU A 180 14.17 18.25 12.68
C LEU A 180 13.35 16.97 12.82
N LEU A 181 12.56 16.63 11.79
CA LEU A 181 11.82 15.37 11.70
C LEU A 181 12.68 14.19 11.23
N THR A 182 14.01 14.36 11.22
CA THR A 182 15.00 13.38 10.73
C THR A 182 14.74 12.90 9.30
N MET A 183 14.07 13.72 8.48
CA MET A 183 13.86 13.41 7.09
C MET A 183 15.10 13.73 6.26
N THR A 184 15.51 12.76 5.46
CA THR A 184 16.68 12.85 4.58
C THR A 184 16.24 13.08 3.15
N ARG A 185 16.86 14.05 2.48
CA ARG A 185 16.60 14.33 1.07
C ARG A 185 17.02 13.13 0.22
N GLN A 186 16.10 12.66 -0.60
CA GLN A 186 16.35 11.59 -1.56
C GLN A 186 16.97 12.22 -2.81
N THR A 187 18.25 11.95 -3.05
CA THR A 187 18.91 12.33 -4.31
C THR A 187 18.41 11.43 -5.41
N THR A 188 17.36 11.84 -6.11
CA THR A 188 16.90 11.16 -7.32
C THR A 188 17.91 11.46 -8.45
N ASN A 189 18.98 10.67 -8.51
CA ASN A 189 19.82 10.59 -9.70
C ASN A 189 18.98 9.99 -10.84
N GLY A 190 18.35 10.86 -11.64
CA GLY A 190 17.87 10.54 -12.98
C GLY A 190 17.04 9.26 -13.14
N VAL A 191 16.05 9.01 -12.27
CA VAL A 191 14.98 8.06 -12.64
C VAL A 191 14.13 8.76 -13.70
N SER A 192 14.53 8.60 -14.97
CA SER A 192 13.67 8.86 -16.11
C SER A 192 12.45 7.95 -15.94
N LEU A 193 11.34 8.54 -15.48
CA LEU A 193 10.02 7.93 -15.52
C LEU A 193 9.62 7.81 -17.00
N THR A 194 10.27 6.90 -17.71
CA THR A 194 9.83 6.45 -19.02
C THR A 194 8.48 5.80 -18.75
N ALA A 195 7.41 6.38 -19.28
CA ALA A 195 6.09 5.78 -19.23
C ALA A 195 6.22 4.30 -19.60
N PRO A 196 5.67 3.36 -18.80
CA PRO A 196 5.76 1.95 -19.15
C PRO A 196 5.21 1.80 -20.56
N LYS A 197 6.05 1.28 -21.45
CA LYS A 197 5.66 0.92 -22.82
C LYS A 197 4.47 -0.02 -22.67
N THR A 198 3.28 0.49 -23.01
CA THR A 198 2.03 -0.24 -23.04
C THR A 198 2.11 -1.34 -24.08
N SER A 199 2.70 -2.48 -23.74
CA SER A 199 2.28 -3.77 -24.25
C SER A 199 1.01 -4.12 -23.49
N GLY A 200 -0.12 -4.06 -24.21
CA GLY A 200 -1.45 -4.03 -23.63
C GLY A 200 -1.72 -5.14 -22.62
N ILE A 201 -2.23 -4.73 -21.46
CA ILE A 201 -3.36 -5.36 -20.76
C ILE A 201 -4.05 -4.20 -20.03
N SER A 202 -5.13 -3.70 -20.62
CA SER A 202 -6.13 -2.91 -19.92
C SER A 202 -6.84 -3.81 -18.93
N SER A 203 -6.57 -3.64 -17.62
CA SER A 203 -7.48 -3.90 -16.47
C SER A 203 -6.73 -4.28 -15.18
N PHE A 204 -6.11 -3.34 -14.48
CA PHE A 204 -5.85 -3.49 -13.04
C PHE A 204 -5.84 -2.12 -12.34
N LEU A 205 -7.04 -1.65 -12.00
CA LEU A 205 -7.28 -0.93 -10.75
C LEU A 205 -8.39 -1.73 -10.06
N PRO A 206 -8.16 -2.22 -8.84
CA PRO A 206 -8.29 -1.32 -7.70
C PRO A 206 -7.13 -1.45 -6.68
N PHE A 207 -6.74 -0.31 -6.12
CA PHE A 207 -6.16 -0.16 -4.78
C PHE A 207 -7.10 0.76 -3.98
#